data_AF-A0A0F9L670-F1
#
_entry.id   AF-A0A0F9L670-F1
#
_cell.length_a   1.000
_cell.length_b   1.000
_cell.length_c   1.000
_cell.angle_alpha   90.00
_cell.angle_beta   90.00
_cell.angle_gamma   90.00
#
_symmetry.space_group_name_H-M   'P 1'
#
loop_
_entity.id
_entity.type
_entity.pdbx_description
1 polymer ?
#
loop_
_entity_poly.entity_id
_entity_poly.type
_entity_poly.pdbx_seq_one_letter_code
_entity_poly.pdbx_strand_id
1 'polypeptide(L)'
;MCADTPVVRSLQSRYGNCSSVEYYPEGDFLFSEEPLGKGRIKYRAAEVRRERTGWHGRVEIVYLGSCLAYSIFNLARVEERSRLAGSAHRYLNNHAPEGYEQEHLRYGLDQFCLGLPEAWMERHAPQVVTPDTINPPATLLLSPYIIQGGGTFLFGPPGSGKSYITLFLAVSVDAGCNAFWPCVQTPVIFVNLERSEASVRSRLAAVNKLLGLDPERPLRMLHARGKSLSDVLDPLRRSVADHGIGLTAVDSISRGGFGDLTENRGANTAIDGLNSLGSAWLGIGHSPRASDEHIFGSVHFDAGADLMVRCIATRSEDGLKTGVGLSITKNNDGPLDKQRCWALEFDHARMQKIRPAMPFEFPELEAKQVGSMKDALMAILRVEEEATATELEKATHFNRVNISKLLTSDGDFEKGSDRGRGQNYRIRDLP
;
A
#
# COMPACT_ATOMS: atom_id res chain seq x y z
N MET A 1 16.06 28.56 17.82
CA MET A 1 16.48 27.43 16.98
C MET A 1 15.34 27.12 16.01
N CYS A 2 15.30 27.79 14.86
CA CYS A 2 14.38 27.53 13.72
C CYS A 2 15.00 28.17 12.46
N ALA A 3 16.32 28.02 12.26
CA ALA A 3 17.01 28.71 11.17
C ALA A 3 16.89 27.98 9.81
N ASP A 4 16.41 26.73 9.79
CA ASP A 4 16.44 25.87 8.59
C ASP A 4 15.06 25.45 8.08
N THR A 5 13.95 25.95 8.66
CA THR A 5 12.62 25.62 8.16
C THR A 5 12.24 26.56 7.02
N PRO A 6 11.96 26.06 5.80
CA PRO A 6 11.60 26.92 4.68
C PRO A 6 10.29 27.68 4.96
N VAL A 7 10.33 29.00 4.80
CA VAL A 7 9.16 29.88 4.90
C VAL A 7 8.26 29.59 3.70
N VAL A 8 6.99 29.19 3.94
CA VAL A 8 6.03 28.93 2.86
C VAL A 8 5.65 30.24 2.17
N ARG A 9 5.48 31.32 2.94
CA ARG A 9 5.22 32.66 2.42
C ARG A 9 5.43 33.73 3.49
N SER A 10 5.89 34.91 3.06
CA SER A 10 5.77 36.17 3.79
C SER A 10 4.71 37.04 3.11
N LEU A 11 3.61 37.35 3.82
CA LEU A 11 2.58 38.26 3.29
C LEU A 11 2.88 39.69 3.71
N GLN A 12 3.46 40.49 2.82
CA GLN A 12 3.42 41.94 2.98
C GLN A 12 2.00 42.44 2.71
N SER A 13 1.36 43.02 3.71
CA SER A 13 0.03 43.63 3.57
C SER A 13 0.04 44.69 2.46
N ARG A 14 -0.87 44.59 1.48
CA ARG A 14 -1.09 45.65 0.48
C ARG A 14 -1.69 46.93 1.07
N TYR A 15 -2.12 46.88 2.33
CA TYR A 15 -2.60 48.01 3.11
C TYR A 15 -1.51 48.36 4.14
N GLY A 16 -0.92 49.55 4.02
CA GLY A 16 0.37 49.94 4.63
C GLY A 16 0.58 49.60 6.11
N ASN A 17 1.87 49.43 6.46
CA ASN A 17 2.43 49.29 7.81
C ASN A 17 1.90 48.15 8.71
N CYS A 18 1.34 47.08 8.15
CA CYS A 18 1.12 45.83 8.89
C CYS A 18 2.35 44.92 8.76
N SER A 19 2.93 44.49 9.88
CA SER A 19 4.01 43.51 9.92
C SER A 19 3.64 42.26 9.12
N SER A 20 4.50 41.83 8.20
CA SER A 20 4.22 40.65 7.39
C SER A 20 4.17 39.40 8.24
N VAL A 21 3.05 38.70 8.24
CA VAL A 21 2.94 37.38 8.88
C VAL A 21 3.68 36.37 8.01
N GLU A 22 4.59 35.63 8.63
CA GLU A 22 5.31 34.53 8.01
C GLU A 22 4.69 33.20 8.44
N TYR A 23 4.52 32.30 7.47
CA TYR A 23 3.94 30.98 7.70
C TYR A 23 5.00 29.90 7.54
N TYR A 24 5.05 29.01 8.53
CA TYR A 24 6.01 27.92 8.63
C TYR A 24 5.26 26.58 8.69
N PRO A 25 5.72 25.54 7.97
CA PRO A 25 5.14 24.21 8.04
C PRO A 25 5.62 23.46 9.31
N GLU A 26 4.71 22.79 10.00
CA GLU A 26 4.99 21.88 11.12
C GLU A 26 4.07 20.66 11.02
N GLY A 27 4.52 19.60 10.34
CA GLY A 27 3.67 18.44 10.03
C GLY A 27 2.45 18.87 9.20
N ASP A 28 1.24 18.56 9.68
CA ASP A 28 -0.01 18.98 9.04
C ASP A 28 -0.40 20.43 9.33
N PHE A 29 0.33 21.13 10.21
CA PHE A 29 0.04 22.51 10.57
C PHE A 29 0.80 23.51 9.71
N LEU A 30 0.18 24.65 9.47
CA LEU A 30 0.89 25.91 9.23
C LEU A 30 0.86 26.73 10.51
N PHE A 31 1.97 27.37 10.85
CA PHE A 31 2.05 28.22 12.03
C PHE A 31 2.73 29.56 11.76
N SER A 32 2.38 30.55 12.57
CA SER A 32 3.12 31.80 12.76
C SER A 32 3.45 31.94 14.24
N GLU A 33 4.57 32.57 14.56
CA GLU A 33 4.99 32.79 15.94
C GLU A 33 5.53 34.20 16.18
N GLU A 34 5.15 34.77 17.31
CA GLU A 34 5.62 36.08 17.76
C GLU A 34 6.23 36.00 19.17
N PRO A 35 7.21 36.85 19.49
CA PRO A 35 7.83 36.85 20.81
C PRO A 35 6.84 37.27 21.90
N LEU A 36 6.83 36.54 23.02
CA LEU A 36 6.01 36.87 24.19
C LEU A 36 6.79 36.58 25.47
N GLY A 37 7.30 37.63 26.12
CA GLY A 37 8.09 37.51 27.34
C GLY A 37 9.35 36.67 27.14
N LYS A 38 9.47 35.57 27.89
CA LYS A 38 10.59 34.61 27.77
C LYS A 38 10.35 33.51 26.72
N GLY A 39 9.15 33.47 26.14
CA GLY A 39 8.74 32.45 25.18
C GLY A 39 8.30 33.03 23.85
N ARG A 40 7.66 32.19 23.05
CA ARG A 40 6.99 32.57 21.81
C ARG A 40 5.57 32.05 21.86
N ILE A 41 4.63 32.88 21.44
CA ILE A 41 3.26 32.44 21.21
C ILE A 41 3.14 32.01 19.76
N LYS A 42 2.61 30.81 19.55
CA LYS A 42 2.47 30.18 18.24
C LYS A 42 0.98 30.06 17.92
N TYR A 43 0.57 30.66 16.81
CA TYR A 43 -0.72 30.44 16.18
C TYR A 43 -0.53 29.37 15.12
N ARG A 44 -1.24 28.24 15.23
CA ARG A 44 -1.13 27.18 14.23
C ARG A 44 -2.49 26.70 13.76
N ALA A 45 -2.57 26.26 12.52
CA ALA A 45 -3.79 25.75 11.94
C ALA A 45 -3.55 24.52 11.08
N ALA A 46 -4.50 23.59 11.12
CA ALA A 46 -4.57 22.40 10.29
C ALA A 46 -5.98 22.25 9.70
N GLU A 47 -6.14 21.29 8.78
CA GLU A 47 -7.43 20.96 8.15
C GLU A 47 -8.12 22.16 7.49
N VAL A 48 -7.33 23.09 6.93
CA VAL A 48 -7.86 24.30 6.31
C VAL A 48 -8.54 23.93 4.99
N ARG A 49 -9.82 24.29 4.88
CA ARG A 49 -10.68 23.90 3.76
C ARG A 49 -11.71 24.97 3.44
N ARG A 50 -12.19 24.97 2.21
CA ARG A 50 -13.27 25.85 1.77
C ARG A 50 -14.62 25.16 1.96
N GLU A 51 -15.47 25.75 2.78
CA GLU A 51 -16.87 25.34 2.96
C GLU A 51 -17.82 26.39 2.36
N ARG A 52 -19.13 26.10 2.35
CA ARG A 52 -20.17 27.01 1.83
C ARG A 52 -20.12 28.40 2.49
N THR A 53 -19.72 28.46 3.76
CA THR A 53 -19.72 29.70 4.55
C THR A 53 -18.39 30.45 4.52
N GLY A 54 -17.34 29.91 3.91
CA GLY A 54 -16.00 30.50 3.89
C GLY A 54 -14.91 29.47 4.15
N TRP A 55 -13.72 29.94 4.49
CA TRP A 55 -12.62 29.06 4.88
C TRP A 55 -12.78 28.63 6.34
N HIS A 56 -12.65 27.34 6.59
CA HIS A 56 -12.65 26.75 7.94
C HIS A 56 -11.31 26.12 8.21
N GLY A 57 -10.90 26.09 9.46
CA GLY A 57 -9.71 25.38 9.90
C GLY A 57 -9.75 25.08 11.38
N ARG A 58 -9.00 24.05 11.79
CA ARG A 58 -8.68 23.82 13.21
C ARG A 58 -7.55 24.75 13.58
N VAL A 59 -7.81 25.75 14.42
CA VAL A 59 -6.82 26.73 14.86
C VAL A 59 -6.50 26.54 16.33
N GLU A 60 -5.22 26.60 16.67
CA GLU A 60 -4.67 26.43 18.01
C GLU A 60 -3.76 27.60 18.38
N ILE A 61 -3.80 27.98 19.66
CA ILE A 61 -2.86 28.95 20.26
C ILE A 61 -1.99 28.18 21.24
N VAL A 62 -0.68 28.19 21.02
CA VAL A 62 0.32 27.42 21.77
C VAL A 62 1.34 28.37 22.40
N TYR A 63 1.72 28.11 23.65
CA TYR A 63 2.77 28.85 24.34
C TYR A 63 3.64 27.89 25.15
N LEU A 64 4.96 28.00 25.02
CA LEU A 64 5.94 27.10 25.67
C LEU A 64 5.63 25.60 25.45
N GLY A 65 5.15 25.24 24.26
CA GLY A 65 4.79 23.86 23.89
C GLY A 65 3.40 23.40 24.36
N SER A 66 2.72 24.18 25.20
CA SER A 66 1.37 23.86 25.70
C SER A 66 0.30 24.51 24.84
N CYS A 67 -0.69 23.73 24.38
CA CYS A 67 -1.89 24.27 23.72
C CYS A 67 -2.77 24.97 24.75
N LEU A 68 -2.92 26.29 24.63
CA LEU A 68 -3.72 27.11 25.55
C LEU A 68 -5.21 27.04 25.21
N ALA A 69 -5.54 27.05 23.92
CA ALA A 69 -6.89 26.85 23.43
C ALA A 69 -6.88 26.41 21.96
N TYR A 70 -7.95 25.74 21.54
CA TYR A 70 -8.20 25.40 20.14
C TYR A 70 -9.68 25.51 19.78
N SER A 71 -9.98 25.71 18.50
CA SER A 71 -11.34 25.60 17.96
C SER A 71 -11.32 25.31 16.46
N ILE A 72 -12.40 24.72 15.94
CA ILE A 72 -12.63 24.52 14.51
C ILE A 72 -13.71 25.51 14.10
N PHE A 73 -13.39 26.45 13.21
CA PHE A 73 -14.28 27.58 12.96
C PHE A 73 -14.01 28.26 11.62
N ASN A 74 -14.88 29.18 11.22
CA ASN A 74 -14.74 29.95 9.98
C ASN A 74 -13.73 31.07 10.18
N LEU A 75 -12.61 31.02 9.47
CA LEU A 75 -11.48 31.92 9.63
C LEU A 75 -11.85 33.41 9.47
N ALA A 76 -12.93 33.73 8.76
CA ALA A 76 -13.40 35.11 8.56
C ALA A 76 -14.28 35.64 9.72
N ARG A 77 -14.81 34.79 10.61
CA ARG A 77 -15.71 35.20 11.70
C ARG A 77 -14.95 35.79 12.88
N VAL A 78 -15.20 37.08 13.14
CA VAL A 78 -14.54 37.84 14.21
C VAL A 78 -14.90 37.31 15.60
N GLU A 79 -16.14 36.88 15.79
CA GLU A 79 -16.65 36.39 17.08
C GLU A 79 -15.96 35.09 17.50
N GLU A 80 -15.71 34.18 16.54
CA GLU A 80 -15.05 32.90 16.79
C GLU A 80 -13.57 33.11 17.14
N ARG A 81 -12.87 34.02 16.43
CA ARG A 81 -11.49 34.41 16.76
C ARG A 81 -11.40 35.10 18.11
N SER A 82 -12.32 36.01 18.41
CA SER A 82 -12.38 36.71 19.71
C SER A 82 -12.59 35.75 20.87
N ARG A 83 -13.48 34.76 20.70
CA ARG A 83 -13.74 33.70 21.69
C ARG A 83 -12.51 32.81 21.91
N LEU A 84 -11.82 32.42 20.84
CA LEU A 84 -10.61 31.61 20.94
C LEU A 84 -9.48 32.36 21.65
N ALA A 85 -9.21 33.62 21.25
CA ALA A 85 -8.22 34.48 21.89
C ALA A 85 -8.55 34.70 23.38
N GLY A 86 -9.80 35.03 23.71
CA GLY A 86 -10.22 35.17 25.11
C GLY A 86 -10.05 33.88 25.92
N SER A 87 -10.32 32.71 25.32
CA SER A 87 -10.09 31.45 25.99
C SER A 87 -8.60 31.20 26.27
N ALA A 88 -7.71 31.44 25.30
CA ALA A 88 -6.28 31.28 25.47
C ALA A 88 -5.67 32.28 26.46
N HIS A 89 -6.11 33.55 26.43
CA HIS A 89 -5.63 34.61 27.34
C HIS A 89 -5.87 34.26 28.82
N ARG A 90 -7.02 33.66 29.15
CA ARG A 90 -7.30 33.18 30.52
C ARG A 90 -6.24 32.20 31.05
N TYR A 91 -5.70 31.33 30.20
CA TYR A 91 -4.63 30.41 30.58
C TYR A 91 -3.24 31.07 30.55
N LEU A 92 -3.09 32.12 29.73
CA LEU A 92 -1.87 32.89 29.59
C LEU A 92 -1.59 33.81 30.79
N ASN A 93 -2.62 34.26 31.51
CA ASN A 93 -2.52 35.25 32.60
C ASN A 93 -1.50 34.92 33.71
N ASN A 94 -1.10 33.66 33.88
CA ASN A 94 -0.07 33.27 34.84
C ASN A 94 1.37 33.34 34.28
N HIS A 95 1.54 33.58 32.98
CA HIS A 95 2.83 33.48 32.28
C HIS A 95 3.09 34.62 31.28
N ALA A 96 2.11 35.50 31.04
CA ALA A 96 2.25 36.64 30.15
C ALA A 96 3.09 37.76 30.81
N PRO A 97 3.82 38.57 30.02
CA PRO A 97 4.35 39.83 30.50
C PRO A 97 3.26 40.72 31.08
N GLU A 98 3.61 41.53 32.09
CA GLU A 98 2.73 42.55 32.63
C GLU A 98 2.28 43.50 31.51
N GLY A 99 0.96 43.76 31.41
CA GLY A 99 0.36 44.58 30.35
C GLY A 99 0.05 43.85 29.03
N TYR A 100 0.23 42.52 28.96
CA TYR A 100 -0.18 41.76 27.77
C TYR A 100 -1.71 41.53 27.76
N GLU A 101 -2.42 42.47 27.16
CA GLU A 101 -3.87 42.45 27.03
C GLU A 101 -4.39 41.38 26.04
N GLN A 102 -5.63 40.93 26.27
CA GLN A 102 -6.34 40.00 25.37
C GLN A 102 -6.38 40.53 23.92
N GLU A 103 -6.43 41.85 23.74
CA GLU A 103 -6.47 42.48 22.42
C GLU A 103 -5.22 42.22 21.58
N HIS A 104 -4.04 42.13 22.19
CA HIS A 104 -2.80 41.77 21.48
C HIS A 104 -2.90 40.35 20.91
N LEU A 105 -3.35 39.41 21.74
CA LEU A 105 -3.51 38.02 21.33
C LEU A 105 -4.52 37.88 20.18
N ARG A 106 -5.63 38.62 20.27
CA ARG A 106 -6.64 38.68 19.22
C ARG A 106 -6.07 39.28 17.94
N TYR A 107 -5.31 40.37 18.02
CA TYR A 107 -4.70 40.99 16.86
C TYR A 107 -3.75 40.03 16.13
N GLY A 108 -2.86 39.34 16.85
CA GLY A 108 -1.99 38.33 16.24
C GLY A 108 -2.77 37.18 15.60
N LEU A 109 -3.87 36.73 16.23
CA LEU A 109 -4.77 35.72 15.65
C LEU A 109 -5.50 36.24 14.40
N ASP A 110 -5.94 37.49 14.39
CA ASP A 110 -6.57 38.13 13.24
C ASP A 110 -5.61 38.19 12.05
N GLN A 111 -4.35 38.59 12.28
CA GLN A 111 -3.30 38.62 11.25
C GLN A 111 -2.97 37.22 10.73
N PHE A 112 -2.86 36.23 11.62
CA PHE A 112 -2.65 34.84 11.25
C PHE A 112 -3.82 34.26 10.43
N CYS A 113 -5.07 34.47 10.85
CA CYS A 113 -6.22 33.95 10.11
C CYS A 113 -6.43 34.66 8.76
N LEU A 114 -6.00 35.92 8.62
CA LEU A 114 -6.15 36.69 7.40
C LEU A 114 -5.34 36.13 6.22
N GLY A 115 -4.08 35.72 6.46
CA GLY A 115 -3.20 35.20 5.41
C GLY A 115 -3.15 33.67 5.30
N LEU A 116 -3.81 32.98 6.24
CA LEU A 116 -3.81 31.51 6.29
C LEU A 116 -4.37 30.85 5.03
N PRO A 117 -5.48 31.29 4.40
CA PRO A 117 -5.99 30.67 3.18
C PRO A 117 -4.97 30.68 2.04
N GLU A 118 -4.34 31.83 1.78
CA GLU A 118 -3.33 31.98 0.73
C GLU A 118 -2.08 31.15 1.01
N ALA A 119 -1.57 31.19 2.25
CA ALA A 119 -0.43 30.37 2.66
C ALA A 119 -0.73 28.87 2.55
N TRP A 120 -1.96 28.46 2.87
CA TRP A 120 -2.41 27.08 2.74
C TRP A 120 -2.51 26.64 1.28
N MET A 121 -3.02 27.50 0.38
CA MET A 121 -3.03 27.21 -1.05
C MET A 121 -1.61 27.12 -1.64
N GLU A 122 -0.70 27.97 -1.18
CA GLU A 122 0.69 27.99 -1.65
C GLU A 122 1.49 26.76 -1.22
N ARG A 123 1.16 26.16 -0.07
CA ARG A 123 1.68 24.84 0.32
C ARG A 123 1.39 23.76 -0.74
N HIS A 124 0.32 23.92 -1.52
CA HIS A 124 -0.09 23.04 -2.60
C HIS A 124 0.14 23.68 -3.99
N ALA A 125 0.99 24.71 -4.07
CA ALA A 125 1.31 25.33 -5.34
C ALA A 125 1.95 24.31 -6.30
N PRO A 126 1.60 24.36 -7.59
CA PRO A 126 2.26 23.54 -8.60
C PRO A 126 3.78 23.73 -8.55
N GLN A 127 4.52 22.62 -8.60
CA GLN A 127 5.98 22.64 -8.66
C GLN A 127 6.45 22.45 -10.10
N VAL A 128 7.53 23.16 -10.48
CA VAL A 128 8.22 22.89 -11.74
C VAL A 128 9.02 21.61 -11.56
N VAL A 129 8.61 20.56 -12.27
CA VAL A 129 9.33 19.28 -12.30
C VAL A 129 10.28 19.31 -13.49
N THR A 130 11.58 19.15 -13.23
CA THR A 130 12.58 18.94 -14.29
C THR A 130 12.58 17.47 -14.70
N PRO A 131 12.53 17.14 -16.00
CA PRO A 131 12.58 15.76 -16.45
C PRO A 131 13.92 15.13 -16.06
N ASP A 132 13.89 13.88 -15.59
CA ASP A 132 15.10 13.10 -15.46
C ASP A 132 15.53 12.59 -16.83
N THR A 133 16.74 12.95 -17.26
CA THR A 133 17.30 12.51 -18.55
C THR A 133 17.86 11.09 -18.49
N ILE A 134 18.09 10.59 -17.28
CA ILE A 134 18.35 9.18 -17.02
C ILE A 134 16.96 8.63 -16.66
N ASN A 135 16.47 7.62 -17.39
CA ASN A 135 15.15 7.06 -17.12
C ASN A 135 15.34 5.75 -16.32
N PRO A 136 15.66 5.81 -15.00
CA PRO A 136 15.80 4.59 -14.23
C PRO A 136 14.45 3.87 -14.19
N PRO A 137 14.44 2.52 -14.24
CA PRO A 137 13.21 1.78 -14.03
C PRO A 137 12.58 2.17 -12.69
N ALA A 138 11.25 2.12 -12.60
CA ALA A 138 10.55 2.37 -11.35
C ALA A 138 11.16 1.54 -10.22
N THR A 139 11.37 2.19 -9.07
CA THR A 139 11.98 1.53 -7.93
C THR A 139 10.94 0.64 -7.25
N LEU A 140 11.25 -0.65 -7.11
CA LEU A 140 10.38 -1.64 -6.48
C LEU A 140 10.85 -1.87 -5.03
N LEU A 141 9.95 -1.71 -4.06
CA LEU A 141 10.22 -2.12 -2.67
C LEU A 141 10.33 -3.64 -2.54
N LEU A 142 9.55 -4.37 -3.33
CA LEU A 142 9.65 -5.82 -3.45
C LEU A 142 9.36 -6.21 -4.89
N SER A 143 10.34 -6.78 -5.58
CA SER A 143 10.20 -7.14 -6.98
C SER A 143 9.51 -8.51 -7.15
N PRO A 144 8.49 -8.65 -8.01
CA PRO A 144 7.95 -7.63 -8.94
C PRO A 144 6.64 -6.98 -8.43
N TYR A 145 6.26 -7.16 -7.16
CA TYR A 145 4.88 -6.95 -6.71
C TYR A 145 4.61 -5.63 -5.97
N ILE A 146 5.62 -4.91 -5.48
CA ILE A 146 5.42 -3.69 -4.70
C ILE A 146 6.32 -2.58 -5.23
N ILE A 147 5.70 -1.52 -5.74
CA ILE A 147 6.37 -0.31 -6.20
C ILE A 147 6.60 0.67 -5.04
N GLN A 148 7.73 1.37 -5.05
CA GLN A 148 8.02 2.40 -4.06
C GLN A 148 7.17 3.64 -4.30
N GLY A 149 6.54 4.17 -3.26
CA GLY A 149 5.70 5.37 -3.32
C GLY A 149 4.34 5.19 -4.01
N GLY A 150 4.08 4.01 -4.59
CA GLY A 150 2.83 3.70 -5.28
C GLY A 150 1.97 2.67 -4.55
N GLY A 151 0.83 2.39 -5.17
CA GLY A 151 -0.20 1.49 -4.68
C GLY A 151 -0.25 0.15 -5.41
N THR A 152 -0.26 -0.94 -4.65
CA THR A 152 -0.50 -2.29 -5.19
C THR A 152 -1.80 -2.87 -4.64
N PHE A 153 -2.65 -3.42 -5.51
CA PHE A 153 -3.67 -4.38 -5.09
C PHE A 153 -3.25 -5.83 -5.33
N LEU A 154 -3.36 -6.67 -4.30
CA LEU A 154 -3.40 -8.13 -4.43
C LEU A 154 -4.85 -8.58 -4.39
N PHE A 155 -5.40 -9.02 -5.53
CA PHE A 155 -6.82 -9.36 -5.65
C PHE A 155 -7.06 -10.80 -6.11
N GLY A 156 -8.25 -11.33 -5.83
CA GLY A 156 -8.66 -12.67 -6.28
C GLY A 156 -9.74 -13.29 -5.41
N PRO A 157 -10.19 -14.51 -5.71
CA PRO A 157 -11.35 -15.11 -5.05
C PRO A 157 -11.12 -15.37 -3.55
N PRO A 158 -12.18 -15.43 -2.72
CA PRO A 158 -12.06 -15.82 -1.32
C PRO A 158 -11.30 -17.15 -1.16
N GLY A 159 -10.43 -17.23 -0.14
CA GLY A 159 -9.66 -18.44 0.12
C GLY A 159 -8.40 -18.64 -0.74
N SER A 160 -8.06 -17.72 -1.65
CA SER A 160 -6.89 -17.87 -2.54
C SER A 160 -5.51 -17.66 -1.91
N GLY A 161 -5.40 -17.62 -0.58
CA GLY A 161 -4.11 -17.44 0.10
C GLY A 161 -3.61 -16.00 0.23
N LYS A 162 -4.32 -14.99 -0.29
CA LYS A 162 -3.92 -13.56 -0.25
C LYS A 162 -3.42 -13.06 1.10
N SER A 163 -4.14 -13.36 2.20
CA SER A 163 -3.70 -12.94 3.54
C SER A 163 -2.32 -13.51 3.91
N TYR A 164 -2.03 -14.76 3.54
CA TYR A 164 -0.72 -15.37 3.79
C TYR A 164 0.34 -14.75 2.91
N ILE A 165 0.09 -14.63 1.61
CA ILE A 165 1.03 -13.98 0.67
C ILE A 165 1.33 -12.54 1.10
N THR A 166 0.30 -11.75 1.42
CA THR A 166 0.47 -10.36 1.85
C THR A 166 1.32 -10.25 3.11
N LEU A 167 1.06 -11.11 4.12
CA LEU A 167 1.87 -11.14 5.33
C LEU A 167 3.31 -11.57 5.03
N PHE A 168 3.50 -12.52 4.12
CA PHE A 168 4.82 -12.99 3.70
C PHE A 168 5.63 -11.89 3.00
N LEU A 169 5.01 -11.16 2.07
CA LEU A 169 5.61 -10.01 1.39
C LEU A 169 5.94 -8.89 2.40
N ALA A 170 5.01 -8.58 3.30
CA ALA A 170 5.20 -7.56 4.34
C ALA A 170 6.38 -7.89 5.26
N VAL A 171 6.48 -9.12 5.76
CA VAL A 171 7.61 -9.55 6.62
C VAL A 171 8.92 -9.57 5.82
N SER A 172 8.89 -9.97 4.54
CA SER A 172 10.08 -9.94 3.68
C SER A 172 10.65 -8.53 3.57
N VAL A 173 9.80 -7.53 3.31
CA VAL A 173 10.19 -6.11 3.26
C VAL A 173 10.66 -5.60 4.63
N ASP A 174 9.93 -5.89 5.70
CA ASP A 174 10.27 -5.39 7.05
C ASP A 174 11.60 -5.95 7.56
N ALA A 175 11.89 -7.21 7.25
CA ALA A 175 13.11 -7.89 7.65
C ALA A 175 14.26 -7.76 6.65
N GLY A 176 14.02 -7.23 5.44
CA GLY A 176 15.00 -7.24 4.35
C GLY A 176 15.33 -8.66 3.85
N CYS A 177 14.37 -9.58 3.94
CA CYS A 177 14.58 -10.98 3.58
C CYS A 177 14.39 -11.20 2.07
N ASN A 178 15.49 -11.47 1.38
CA ASN A 178 15.54 -11.66 -0.07
C ASN A 178 15.39 -13.13 -0.52
N ALA A 179 15.00 -14.05 0.38
CA ALA A 179 14.99 -15.49 0.10
C ALA A 179 14.03 -15.90 -1.03
N PHE A 180 12.91 -15.17 -1.19
CA PHE A 180 11.87 -15.47 -2.17
C PHE A 180 11.72 -14.37 -3.22
N TRP A 181 11.87 -13.12 -2.79
CA TRP A 181 11.78 -11.93 -3.64
C TRP A 181 12.85 -10.93 -3.27
N PRO A 182 13.53 -10.31 -4.26
CA PRO A 182 14.36 -9.15 -4.01
C PRO A 182 13.52 -8.01 -3.41
N CYS A 183 14.00 -7.39 -2.34
CA CYS A 183 13.33 -6.32 -1.64
C CYS A 183 14.33 -5.30 -1.05
N VAL A 184 13.83 -4.08 -0.86
CA VAL A 184 14.50 -3.02 -0.11
C VAL A 184 13.91 -3.02 1.29
N GLN A 185 14.76 -3.14 2.30
CA GLN A 185 14.30 -3.16 3.68
C GLN A 185 13.73 -1.79 4.08
N THR A 186 12.50 -1.78 4.60
CA THR A 186 11.88 -0.58 5.18
C THR A 186 10.90 -0.97 6.28
N PRO A 187 10.66 -0.12 7.31
CA PRO A 187 9.66 -0.41 8.33
C PRO A 187 8.28 -0.59 7.71
N VAL A 188 7.57 -1.63 8.14
CA VAL A 188 6.24 -2.01 7.64
C VAL A 188 5.19 -1.94 8.74
N ILE A 189 3.99 -1.49 8.39
CA ILE A 189 2.80 -1.67 9.23
C ILE A 189 1.79 -2.59 8.53
N PHE A 190 1.27 -3.57 9.26
CA PHE A 190 0.23 -4.47 8.79
C PHE A 190 -1.12 -4.15 9.46
N VAL A 191 -2.09 -3.72 8.67
CA VAL A 191 -3.43 -3.35 9.10
C VAL A 191 -4.37 -4.54 8.91
N ASN A 192 -4.81 -5.11 10.03
CA ASN A 192 -5.73 -6.24 10.04
C ASN A 192 -7.15 -5.78 10.37
N LEU A 193 -8.02 -5.80 9.35
CA LEU A 193 -9.44 -5.47 9.44
C LEU A 193 -10.34 -6.73 9.45
N GLU A 194 -9.82 -7.89 9.05
CA GLU A 194 -10.64 -9.07 8.79
C GLU A 194 -10.57 -10.14 9.89
N ARG A 195 -9.40 -10.35 10.51
CA ARG A 195 -9.13 -11.54 11.35
C ARG A 195 -8.99 -11.21 12.83
N SER A 196 -9.10 -12.25 13.66
CA SER A 196 -8.74 -12.13 15.08
C SER A 196 -7.23 -11.95 15.24
N GLU A 197 -6.83 -11.21 16.27
CA GLU A 197 -5.43 -11.00 16.61
C GLU A 197 -4.67 -12.33 16.78
N ALA A 198 -5.25 -13.29 17.53
CA ALA A 198 -4.65 -14.60 17.74
C ALA A 198 -4.37 -15.36 16.43
N SER A 199 -5.27 -15.24 15.43
CA SER A 199 -5.06 -15.84 14.12
C SER A 199 -3.88 -15.20 13.38
N VAL A 200 -3.76 -13.87 13.44
CA VAL A 200 -2.67 -13.14 12.78
C VAL A 200 -1.33 -13.42 13.45
N ARG A 201 -1.26 -13.44 14.79
CA ARG A 201 -0.02 -13.75 15.54
C ARG A 201 0.49 -15.16 15.22
N SER A 202 -0.39 -16.14 15.18
CA SER A 202 -0.05 -17.52 14.78
C SER A 202 0.54 -17.58 13.36
N ARG A 203 -0.01 -16.81 12.42
CA ARG A 203 0.49 -16.72 11.05
C ARG A 203 1.82 -15.99 10.95
N LEU A 204 2.00 -14.92 11.71
CA LEU A 204 3.25 -14.17 11.77
C LEU A 204 4.39 -15.10 12.21
N ALA A 205 4.18 -15.86 13.29
CA ALA A 205 5.17 -16.83 13.77
C ALA A 205 5.52 -17.89 12.70
N ALA A 206 4.51 -18.40 11.98
CA ALA A 206 4.74 -19.33 10.88
C ALA A 206 5.52 -18.70 9.72
N VAL A 207 5.16 -17.48 9.31
CA VAL A 207 5.86 -16.73 8.25
C VAL A 207 7.30 -16.43 8.64
N ASN A 208 7.55 -15.95 9.86
CA ASN A 208 8.89 -15.72 10.38
C ASN A 208 9.75 -16.99 10.28
N LYS A 209 9.23 -18.12 10.77
CA LYS A 209 9.91 -19.42 10.70
C LYS A 209 10.24 -19.82 9.26
N LEU A 210 9.31 -19.63 8.33
CA LEU A 210 9.50 -19.96 6.91
C LEU A 210 10.54 -19.08 6.21
N LEU A 211 10.68 -17.84 6.66
CA LEU A 211 11.70 -16.90 6.19
C LEU A 211 13.05 -17.10 6.90
N GLY A 212 13.18 -18.09 7.80
CA GLY A 212 14.39 -18.33 8.57
C GLY A 212 14.65 -17.27 9.66
N LEU A 213 13.62 -16.54 10.07
CA LEU A 213 13.68 -15.51 11.11
C LEU A 213 13.28 -16.08 12.48
N ASP A 214 13.57 -15.31 13.53
CA ASP A 214 13.05 -15.58 14.87
C ASP A 214 11.50 -15.62 14.83
N PRO A 215 10.85 -16.74 15.22
CA PRO A 215 9.40 -16.86 15.26
C PRO A 215 8.71 -15.77 16.10
N GLU A 216 9.39 -15.22 17.11
CA GLU A 216 8.86 -14.18 17.99
C GLU A 216 9.14 -12.75 17.48
N ARG A 217 9.84 -12.60 16.35
CA ARG A 217 10.13 -11.28 15.75
C ARG A 217 8.83 -10.50 15.54
N PRO A 218 8.71 -9.29 16.11
CA PRO A 218 7.51 -8.49 15.98
C PRO A 218 7.38 -7.91 14.56
N LEU A 219 6.14 -7.65 14.16
CA LEU A 219 5.80 -6.80 13.03
C LEU A 219 4.81 -5.75 13.56
N ARG A 220 4.95 -4.48 13.17
CA ARG A 220 4.02 -3.45 13.62
C ARG A 220 2.64 -3.75 13.04
N MET A 221 1.65 -3.87 13.91
CA MET A 221 0.30 -4.25 13.51
C MET A 221 -0.75 -3.29 14.07
N LEU A 222 -1.71 -2.94 13.22
CA LEU A 222 -2.95 -2.29 13.64
C LEU A 222 -4.09 -3.30 13.54
N HIS A 223 -4.54 -3.83 14.69
CA HIS A 223 -5.68 -4.74 14.75
C HIS A 223 -6.97 -3.93 14.94
N ALA A 224 -7.76 -3.83 13.87
CA ALA A 224 -9.00 -3.05 13.86
C ALA A 224 -10.13 -3.84 13.22
N ARG A 225 -10.27 -5.11 13.63
CA ARG A 225 -11.31 -6.00 13.11
C ARG A 225 -12.69 -5.39 13.29
N GLY A 226 -13.46 -5.31 12.20
CA GLY A 226 -14.81 -4.75 12.20
C GLY A 226 -14.87 -3.22 12.15
N LYS A 227 -13.73 -2.54 12.00
CA LYS A 227 -13.66 -1.11 11.69
C LYS A 227 -13.55 -0.89 10.19
N SER A 228 -14.00 0.27 9.74
CA SER A 228 -13.74 0.72 8.37
C SER A 228 -12.29 1.18 8.21
N LEU A 229 -11.78 1.24 6.98
CA LEU A 229 -10.50 1.85 6.68
C LEU A 229 -10.52 3.33 7.07
N SER A 230 -11.62 4.04 6.82
CA SER A 230 -11.80 5.44 7.25
C SER A 230 -11.66 5.64 8.75
N ASP A 231 -12.18 4.71 9.58
CA ASP A 231 -12.05 4.80 11.04
C ASP A 231 -10.60 4.72 11.52
N VAL A 232 -9.72 4.16 10.69
CA VAL A 232 -8.32 3.90 11.04
C VAL A 232 -7.31 4.72 10.25
N LEU A 233 -7.74 5.52 9.27
CA LEU A 233 -6.83 6.32 8.44
C LEU A 233 -6.02 7.31 9.28
N ASP A 234 -6.64 8.04 10.20
CA ASP A 234 -5.93 9.02 11.04
C ASP A 234 -4.89 8.40 11.98
N PRO A 235 -5.20 7.37 12.79
CA PRO A 235 -4.17 6.71 13.59
C PRO A 235 -3.11 6.02 12.72
N LEU A 236 -3.46 5.57 11.52
CA LEU A 236 -2.52 5.00 10.57
C LEU A 236 -1.55 6.05 10.01
N ARG A 237 -2.04 7.22 9.55
CA ARG A 237 -1.20 8.34 9.09
C ARG A 237 -0.19 8.77 10.15
N ARG A 238 -0.65 8.94 11.40
CA ARG A 238 0.23 9.26 12.53
C ARG A 238 1.29 8.17 12.73
N SER A 239 0.86 6.90 12.73
CA SER A 239 1.80 5.78 12.89
C SER A 239 2.83 5.71 11.76
N VAL A 240 2.44 6.02 10.52
CA VAL A 240 3.34 6.06 9.36
C VAL A 240 4.39 7.16 9.55
N ALA A 241 3.98 8.36 9.91
CA ALA A 241 4.88 9.49 10.16
C ALA A 241 5.81 9.23 11.35
N ASP A 242 5.25 8.84 12.51
CA ASP A 242 5.99 8.70 13.78
C ASP A 242 7.05 7.59 13.73
N HIS A 243 6.84 6.57 12.90
CA HIS A 243 7.72 5.40 12.82
C HIS A 243 8.45 5.26 11.49
N GLY A 244 8.36 6.25 10.59
CA GLY A 244 9.00 6.20 9.27
C GLY A 244 8.61 4.96 8.47
N ILE A 245 7.32 4.60 8.46
CA ILE A 245 6.83 3.42 7.75
C ILE A 245 6.94 3.65 6.25
N GLY A 246 7.62 2.73 5.55
CA GLY A 246 7.75 2.79 4.08
C GLY A 246 6.75 1.92 3.32
N LEU A 247 6.12 0.95 4.00
CA LEU A 247 5.06 0.12 3.42
C LEU A 247 3.90 -0.11 4.40
N THR A 248 2.68 0.10 3.92
CA THR A 248 1.42 -0.19 4.61
C THR A 248 0.70 -1.36 3.93
N ALA A 249 0.62 -2.52 4.59
CA ALA A 249 -0.12 -3.69 4.09
C ALA A 249 -1.51 -3.79 4.74
N VAL A 250 -2.59 -3.94 3.96
CA VAL A 250 -3.99 -3.88 4.45
C VAL A 250 -4.78 -5.16 4.11
N ASP A 251 -5.22 -5.91 5.13
CA ASP A 251 -6.03 -7.14 5.02
C ASP A 251 -7.42 -6.96 5.69
N SER A 252 -8.49 -6.64 4.96
CA SER A 252 -8.59 -6.35 3.52
C SER A 252 -9.38 -5.06 3.29
N ILE A 253 -9.13 -4.37 2.17
CA ILE A 253 -9.81 -3.11 1.81
C ILE A 253 -11.26 -3.41 1.41
N SER A 254 -11.51 -4.56 0.78
CA SER A 254 -12.83 -4.99 0.30
C SER A 254 -13.88 -5.28 1.38
N ARG A 255 -13.51 -5.25 2.67
CA ARG A 255 -14.47 -5.35 3.79
C ARG A 255 -14.41 -4.15 4.73
N GLY A 256 -13.45 -3.25 4.52
CA GLY A 256 -13.17 -2.09 5.36
C GLY A 256 -14.16 -0.94 5.23
N GLY A 257 -15.45 -1.19 4.95
CA GLY A 257 -16.52 -0.29 5.38
C GLY A 257 -16.61 1.11 4.74
N PHE A 258 -16.35 1.26 3.43
CA PHE A 258 -16.75 2.48 2.71
C PHE A 258 -18.21 2.46 2.20
N GLY A 259 -19.07 1.59 2.74
CA GLY A 259 -20.41 1.34 2.22
C GLY A 259 -20.41 0.30 1.11
N ASP A 260 -21.34 0.39 0.16
CA ASP A 260 -21.37 -0.48 -1.01
C ASP A 260 -20.16 -0.16 -1.90
N LEU A 261 -19.20 -1.08 -1.98
CA LEU A 261 -17.97 -0.91 -2.75
C LEU A 261 -18.19 -0.84 -4.26
N THR A 262 -19.42 -1.03 -4.71
CA THR A 262 -19.84 -0.73 -6.08
C THR A 262 -20.01 0.77 -6.33
N GLU A 263 -20.17 1.58 -5.29
CA GLU A 263 -20.25 3.04 -5.41
C GLU A 263 -18.87 3.66 -5.62
N ASN A 264 -18.74 4.44 -6.69
CA ASN A 264 -17.51 5.13 -7.07
C ASN A 264 -16.91 6.00 -5.95
N ARG A 265 -17.77 6.62 -5.13
CA ARG A 265 -17.34 7.50 -4.04
C ARG A 265 -16.58 6.75 -2.94
N GLY A 266 -17.04 5.55 -2.58
CA GLY A 266 -16.39 4.74 -1.57
C GLY A 266 -15.01 4.28 -2.02
N ALA A 267 -14.90 3.83 -3.28
CA ALA A 267 -13.62 3.43 -3.87
C ALA A 267 -12.61 4.58 -3.93
N ASN A 268 -13.02 5.76 -4.43
CA ASN A 268 -12.13 6.93 -4.48
C ASN A 268 -11.66 7.34 -3.08
N THR A 269 -12.56 7.38 -2.10
CA THR A 269 -12.18 7.77 -0.72
C THR A 269 -11.18 6.80 -0.11
N ALA A 270 -11.29 5.50 -0.40
CA ALA A 270 -10.34 4.49 0.04
C ALA A 270 -8.94 4.72 -0.56
N ILE A 271 -8.88 4.93 -1.87
CA ILE A 271 -7.64 5.14 -2.62
C ILE A 271 -6.97 6.45 -2.21
N ASP A 272 -7.73 7.55 -2.14
CA ASP A 272 -7.23 8.85 -1.68
C ASP A 272 -6.69 8.73 -0.24
N GLY A 273 -7.40 7.98 0.61
CA GLY A 273 -6.95 7.65 1.97
C GLY A 273 -5.59 6.95 1.99
N LEU A 274 -5.41 5.92 1.16
CA LEU A 274 -4.16 5.16 1.06
C LEU A 274 -3.01 5.99 0.45
N ASN A 275 -3.28 6.72 -0.63
CA ASN A 275 -2.31 7.60 -1.27
C ASN A 275 -1.87 8.75 -0.36
N SER A 276 -2.73 9.18 0.57
CA SER A 276 -2.39 10.21 1.56
C SER A 276 -1.53 9.72 2.73
N LEU A 277 -1.21 8.42 2.83
CA LEU A 277 -0.42 7.88 3.95
C LEU A 277 1.05 8.32 3.90
N GLY A 278 1.58 8.69 2.72
CA GLY A 278 3.00 9.01 2.55
C GLY A 278 3.92 7.78 2.55
N SER A 279 3.36 6.58 2.39
CA SER A 279 4.09 5.32 2.23
C SER A 279 3.54 4.52 1.04
N ALA A 280 4.31 3.56 0.52
CA ALA A 280 3.76 2.60 -0.42
C ALA A 280 2.65 1.78 0.28
N TRP A 281 1.68 1.27 -0.47
CA TRP A 281 0.64 0.44 0.12
C TRP A 281 0.36 -0.83 -0.67
N LEU A 282 0.07 -1.91 0.06
CA LEU A 282 -0.35 -3.20 -0.47
C LEU A 282 -1.73 -3.55 0.07
N GLY A 283 -2.74 -3.45 -0.78
CA GLY A 283 -4.14 -3.67 -0.44
C GLY A 283 -4.66 -5.03 -0.87
N ILE A 284 -5.39 -5.74 0.00
CA ILE A 284 -6.11 -6.96 -0.40
C ILE A 284 -7.50 -6.62 -0.92
N GLY A 285 -7.81 -7.13 -2.12
CA GLY A 285 -9.12 -7.09 -2.75
C GLY A 285 -9.72 -8.48 -2.99
N HIS A 286 -11.05 -8.60 -2.96
CA HIS A 286 -11.74 -9.79 -3.47
C HIS A 286 -12.10 -9.58 -4.94
N SER A 287 -12.13 -10.64 -5.75
CA SER A 287 -12.77 -10.62 -7.06
C SER A 287 -14.24 -11.03 -6.96
N PRO A 288 -15.11 -10.66 -7.93
CA PRO A 288 -16.47 -11.17 -8.00
C PRO A 288 -16.53 -12.70 -8.06
N ARG A 289 -17.65 -13.31 -7.68
CA ARG A 289 -17.82 -14.78 -7.81
C ARG A 289 -17.86 -15.24 -9.26
N ALA A 290 -18.26 -14.36 -10.18
CA ALA A 290 -18.45 -14.68 -11.60
C ALA A 290 -17.20 -14.45 -12.46
N SER A 291 -16.18 -13.73 -11.96
CA SER A 291 -14.94 -13.45 -12.68
C SER A 291 -13.78 -13.23 -11.71
N ASP A 292 -12.61 -13.78 -12.02
CA ASP A 292 -11.35 -13.57 -11.30
C ASP A 292 -10.43 -12.53 -11.99
N GLU A 293 -10.93 -11.85 -13.03
CA GLU A 293 -10.14 -10.93 -13.86
C GLU A 293 -9.94 -9.55 -13.22
N HIS A 294 -10.92 -9.10 -12.43
CA HIS A 294 -10.93 -7.77 -11.83
C HIS A 294 -11.22 -7.83 -10.33
N ILE A 295 -10.80 -6.79 -9.62
CA ILE A 295 -11.22 -6.57 -8.24
C ILE A 295 -12.73 -6.28 -8.19
N PHE A 296 -13.40 -6.78 -7.16
CA PHE A 296 -14.80 -6.52 -6.87
C PHE A 296 -14.95 -5.07 -6.39
N GLY A 297 -15.84 -4.34 -7.05
CA GLY A 297 -16.16 -2.96 -6.73
C GLY A 297 -16.13 -2.08 -7.97
N SER A 298 -15.77 -0.82 -7.76
CA SER A 298 -15.66 0.17 -8.84
C SER A 298 -14.35 0.04 -9.63
N VAL A 299 -14.41 0.40 -10.92
CA VAL A 299 -13.25 0.60 -11.81
C VAL A 299 -12.20 1.55 -11.22
N HIS A 300 -12.59 2.41 -10.28
CA HIS A 300 -11.67 3.32 -9.61
C HIS A 300 -10.56 2.59 -8.84
N PHE A 301 -10.79 1.38 -8.32
CA PHE A 301 -9.72 0.58 -7.72
C PHE A 301 -8.63 0.20 -8.72
N ASP A 302 -9.04 -0.25 -9.90
CA ASP A 302 -8.10 -0.55 -10.99
C ASP A 302 -7.39 0.72 -11.46
N ALA A 303 -8.08 1.86 -11.52
CA ALA A 303 -7.50 3.13 -11.97
C ALA A 303 -6.50 3.72 -10.96
N GLY A 304 -6.79 3.65 -9.67
CA GLY A 304 -6.04 4.32 -8.61
C GLY A 304 -4.86 3.55 -8.03
N ALA A 305 -4.67 2.27 -8.40
CA ALA A 305 -3.46 1.51 -8.10
C ALA A 305 -2.46 1.57 -9.25
N ASP A 306 -1.18 1.57 -8.93
CA ASP A 306 -0.08 1.54 -9.91
C ASP A 306 0.18 0.12 -10.40
N LEU A 307 -0.06 -0.87 -9.53
CA LEU A 307 0.16 -2.27 -9.81
C LEU A 307 -1.03 -3.13 -9.36
N MET A 308 -1.48 -4.02 -10.24
CA MET A 308 -2.53 -5.00 -9.94
C MET A 308 -1.95 -6.40 -10.01
N VAL A 309 -1.96 -7.12 -8.90
CA VAL A 309 -1.52 -8.52 -8.79
C VAL A 309 -2.75 -9.41 -8.59
N ARG A 310 -3.04 -10.24 -9.59
CA ARG A 310 -4.06 -11.28 -9.46
C ARG A 310 -3.48 -12.49 -8.75
N CYS A 311 -4.23 -12.99 -7.77
CA CYS A 311 -3.90 -14.12 -6.90
C CYS A 311 -4.97 -15.21 -7.06
N ILE A 312 -4.68 -16.17 -7.93
CA ILE A 312 -5.50 -17.38 -8.13
C ILE A 312 -4.92 -18.54 -7.33
N ALA A 313 -5.76 -19.49 -6.92
CA ALA A 313 -5.30 -20.64 -6.17
C ALA A 313 -6.06 -21.91 -6.53
N THR A 314 -5.34 -23.03 -6.46
CA THR A 314 -5.86 -24.38 -6.64
C THR A 314 -5.40 -25.23 -5.45
N ARG A 315 -6.22 -26.16 -4.97
CA ARG A 315 -5.81 -27.11 -3.93
C ARG A 315 -5.45 -28.45 -4.55
N SER A 316 -4.44 -29.12 -3.99
CA SER A 316 -4.18 -30.52 -4.30
C SER A 316 -5.34 -31.41 -3.85
N GLU A 317 -5.46 -32.60 -4.43
CA GLU A 317 -6.52 -33.57 -4.10
C GLU A 317 -6.51 -33.98 -2.62
N ASP A 318 -5.32 -34.08 -2.02
CA ASP A 318 -5.14 -34.39 -0.59
C ASP A 318 -5.48 -33.21 0.35
N GLY A 319 -5.71 -32.02 -0.20
CA GLY A 319 -6.00 -30.79 0.55
C GLY A 319 -4.85 -30.23 1.38
N LEU A 320 -3.66 -30.87 1.35
CA LEU A 320 -2.49 -30.47 2.14
C LEU A 320 -1.68 -29.37 1.45
N LYS A 321 -1.80 -29.25 0.12
CA LYS A 321 -1.12 -28.22 -0.67
C LYS A 321 -2.13 -27.28 -1.31
N THR A 322 -1.74 -26.02 -1.39
CA THR A 322 -2.42 -24.99 -2.17
C THR A 322 -1.42 -24.38 -3.12
N GLY A 323 -1.63 -24.54 -4.41
CA GLY A 323 -0.95 -23.78 -5.44
C GLY A 323 -1.50 -22.36 -5.45
N VAL A 324 -0.61 -21.37 -5.51
CA VAL A 324 -0.96 -19.95 -5.63
C VAL A 324 -0.25 -19.36 -6.84
N GLY A 325 -1.02 -18.89 -7.81
CA GLY A 325 -0.52 -18.17 -8.98
C GLY A 325 -0.64 -16.66 -8.77
N LEU A 326 0.49 -15.95 -8.91
CA LEU A 326 0.57 -14.50 -8.82
C LEU A 326 0.90 -13.91 -10.20
N SER A 327 0.00 -13.14 -10.79
CA SER A 327 0.19 -12.52 -12.11
C SER A 327 -0.03 -11.01 -12.05
N ILE A 328 0.89 -10.24 -12.63
CA ILE A 328 0.71 -8.78 -12.77
C ILE A 328 -0.23 -8.52 -13.95
N THR A 329 -1.41 -7.98 -13.69
CA THR A 329 -2.43 -7.68 -14.72
C THR A 329 -2.45 -6.21 -15.11
N LYS A 330 -1.86 -5.33 -14.30
CA LYS A 330 -1.64 -3.91 -14.57
C LYS A 330 -0.31 -3.48 -13.97
N ASN A 331 0.46 -2.69 -14.72
CA ASN A 331 1.67 -2.03 -14.26
C ASN A 331 1.79 -0.69 -15.01
N ASN A 332 1.75 0.43 -14.29
CA ASN A 332 1.86 1.76 -14.90
C ASN A 332 3.28 2.07 -15.39
N ASP A 333 4.30 1.50 -14.75
CA ASP A 333 5.70 1.93 -14.91
C ASP A 333 6.63 0.83 -15.44
N GLY A 334 6.08 -0.27 -15.95
CA GLY A 334 6.88 -1.38 -16.44
C GLY A 334 6.09 -2.44 -17.19
N PRO A 335 6.78 -3.49 -17.69
CA PRO A 335 6.12 -4.59 -18.36
C PRO A 335 5.24 -5.38 -17.40
N LEU A 336 4.27 -6.11 -17.98
CA LEU A 336 3.55 -7.16 -17.26
C LEU A 336 4.51 -8.35 -17.05
N ASP A 337 4.57 -8.85 -15.82
CA ASP A 337 5.36 -10.05 -15.51
C ASP A 337 4.54 -11.32 -15.76
N LYS A 338 5.22 -12.40 -16.15
CA LYS A 338 4.62 -13.72 -16.25
C LYS A 338 4.12 -14.15 -14.88
N GLN A 339 3.03 -14.90 -14.85
CA GLN A 339 2.54 -15.45 -13.60
C GLN A 339 3.62 -16.34 -12.97
N ARG A 340 3.76 -16.27 -11.65
CA ARG A 340 4.63 -17.16 -10.87
C ARG A 340 3.77 -18.03 -9.97
N CYS A 341 4.03 -19.33 -9.96
CA CYS A 341 3.29 -20.31 -9.16
C CYS A 341 4.09 -20.72 -7.93
N TRP A 342 3.43 -20.74 -6.79
CA TRP A 342 3.98 -21.10 -5.49
C TRP A 342 3.18 -22.25 -4.88
N ALA A 343 3.87 -23.25 -4.34
CA ALA A 343 3.25 -24.32 -3.56
C ALA A 343 3.28 -23.94 -2.07
N LEU A 344 2.11 -23.84 -1.46
CA LEU A 344 1.95 -23.61 -0.02
C LEU A 344 1.50 -24.93 0.62
N GLU A 345 2.27 -25.46 1.55
CA GLU A 345 1.98 -26.73 2.23
C GLU A 345 1.49 -26.41 3.66
N PHE A 346 0.39 -27.05 4.08
CA PHE A 346 -0.27 -26.80 5.35
C PHE A 346 -0.32 -28.05 6.23
N ASP A 347 -0.19 -27.83 7.53
CA ASP A 347 -0.46 -28.82 8.57
C ASP A 347 -1.34 -28.18 9.65
N HIS A 348 -2.45 -28.83 10.01
CA HIS A 348 -3.43 -28.34 10.99
C HIS A 348 -3.75 -26.83 10.83
N ALA A 349 -3.99 -26.39 9.59
CA ALA A 349 -4.28 -25.01 9.19
C ALA A 349 -3.12 -23.98 9.36
N ARG A 350 -1.90 -24.43 9.62
CA ARG A 350 -0.68 -23.62 9.66
C ARG A 350 0.18 -23.91 8.43
N MET A 351 0.72 -22.85 7.82
CA MET A 351 1.63 -22.99 6.70
C MET A 351 2.97 -23.54 7.19
N GLN A 352 3.41 -24.68 6.65
CA GLN A 352 4.65 -25.37 7.03
C GLN A 352 5.75 -25.22 5.99
N LYS A 353 5.39 -24.93 4.75
CA LYS A 353 6.34 -24.76 3.66
C LYS A 353 5.79 -23.84 2.58
N ILE A 354 6.67 -23.07 1.96
CA ILE A 354 6.41 -22.35 0.72
C ILE A 354 7.62 -22.55 -0.20
N ARG A 355 7.36 -22.78 -1.48
CA ARG A 355 8.40 -22.94 -2.51
C ARG A 355 7.83 -22.63 -3.89
N PRO A 356 8.66 -22.39 -4.90
CA PRO A 356 8.21 -22.44 -6.29
C PRO A 356 7.47 -23.75 -6.55
N ALA A 357 6.34 -23.67 -7.24
CA ALA A 357 5.64 -24.86 -7.70
C ALA A 357 6.52 -25.62 -8.71
N MET A 358 6.51 -26.94 -8.65
CA MET A 358 7.15 -27.74 -9.70
C MET A 358 6.30 -27.65 -10.97
N PRO A 359 6.90 -27.79 -12.17
CA PRO A 359 6.12 -27.92 -13.40
C PRO A 359 5.05 -29.01 -13.26
N PHE A 360 3.84 -28.72 -13.70
CA PHE A 360 2.65 -29.57 -13.66
C PHE A 360 2.16 -29.95 -12.26
N GLU A 361 2.68 -29.32 -11.20
CA GLU A 361 2.17 -29.57 -9.85
C GLU A 361 0.76 -29.01 -9.65
N PHE A 362 0.44 -27.90 -10.34
CA PHE A 362 -0.90 -27.31 -10.36
C PHE A 362 -1.32 -27.03 -11.81
N PRO A 363 -1.71 -28.06 -12.57
CA PRO A 363 -2.02 -27.95 -14.00
C PRO A 363 -3.06 -26.88 -14.33
N GLU A 364 -4.00 -26.58 -13.43
CA GLU A 364 -5.03 -25.56 -13.64
C GLU A 364 -4.48 -24.13 -13.56
N LEU A 365 -3.46 -23.91 -12.72
CA LEU A 365 -2.76 -22.63 -12.64
C LEU A 365 -1.82 -22.44 -13.81
N GLU A 366 -1.20 -23.54 -14.25
CA GLU A 366 -0.28 -23.57 -15.36
C GLU A 366 -0.99 -23.52 -16.71
N ALA A 367 -2.16 -24.12 -16.88
CA ALA A 367 -2.95 -24.05 -18.11
C ALA A 367 -3.35 -22.60 -18.47
N LYS A 368 -3.44 -21.71 -17.48
CA LYS A 368 -3.61 -20.26 -17.69
C LYS A 368 -2.30 -19.54 -18.07
N GLN A 369 -1.15 -20.17 -17.86
CA GLN A 369 0.20 -19.68 -18.19
C GLN A 369 0.80 -20.28 -19.45
N VAL A 370 0.48 -21.55 -19.76
CA VAL A 370 1.20 -22.28 -20.79
C VAL A 370 0.98 -21.54 -22.10
N GLY A 371 2.10 -21.18 -22.73
CA GLY A 371 2.14 -20.83 -24.13
C GLY A 371 1.66 -22.01 -24.98
N SER A 372 2.23 -22.14 -26.17
CA SER A 372 1.84 -23.19 -27.08
C SER A 372 1.94 -24.58 -26.44
N MET A 373 1.15 -25.55 -26.92
CA MET A 373 1.23 -26.97 -26.50
C MET A 373 2.69 -27.48 -26.43
N LYS A 374 3.57 -26.95 -27.30
CA LYS A 374 5.00 -27.23 -27.34
C LYS A 374 5.72 -26.90 -26.05
N ASP A 375 5.43 -25.75 -25.44
CA ASP A 375 6.11 -25.27 -24.25
C ASP A 375 5.82 -26.17 -23.04
N ALA A 376 4.59 -26.66 -22.92
CA ALA A 376 4.23 -27.66 -21.92
C ALA A 376 4.96 -28.99 -22.13
N LEU A 377 4.97 -29.52 -23.35
CA LEU A 377 5.66 -30.80 -23.63
C LEU A 377 7.16 -30.70 -23.36
N MET A 378 7.80 -29.59 -23.75
CA MET A 378 9.22 -29.35 -23.44
C MET A 378 9.48 -29.30 -21.93
N ALA A 379 8.61 -28.67 -21.15
CA ALA A 379 8.81 -28.59 -19.70
C ALA A 379 8.77 -29.98 -19.03
N ILE A 380 7.86 -30.87 -19.43
CA ILE A 380 7.82 -32.26 -18.90
C ILE A 380 9.06 -33.03 -19.32
N LEU A 381 9.40 -32.99 -20.61
CA LEU A 381 10.51 -33.79 -21.14
C LEU A 381 11.89 -33.32 -20.64
N ARG A 382 12.02 -32.09 -20.12
CA ARG A 382 13.22 -31.65 -19.39
C ARG A 382 13.39 -32.31 -18.02
N VAL A 383 12.29 -32.73 -17.40
CA VAL A 383 12.29 -33.33 -16.06
C VAL A 383 12.36 -34.86 -16.16
N GLU A 384 11.52 -35.43 -17.02
CA GLU A 384 11.38 -36.89 -17.16
C GLU A 384 12.39 -37.50 -18.15
N GLU A 385 13.13 -36.66 -18.89
CA GLU A 385 14.06 -36.98 -20.00
C GLU A 385 13.37 -37.63 -21.22
N GLU A 386 12.49 -38.61 -21.02
CA GLU A 386 11.71 -39.33 -22.03
C GLU A 386 10.29 -39.59 -21.53
N ALA A 387 9.28 -39.41 -22.38
CA ALA A 387 7.90 -39.78 -22.08
C ALA A 387 7.11 -40.19 -23.33
N THR A 388 6.10 -41.04 -23.16
CA THR A 388 5.14 -41.38 -24.23
C THR A 388 4.09 -40.29 -24.41
N ALA A 389 3.49 -40.22 -25.61
CA ALA A 389 2.36 -39.32 -25.87
C ALA A 389 1.15 -39.56 -24.92
N THR A 390 1.01 -40.77 -24.38
CA THR A 390 -0.05 -41.12 -23.42
C THR A 390 0.25 -40.58 -22.02
N GLU A 391 1.51 -40.63 -21.59
CA GLU A 391 1.94 -40.04 -20.31
C GLU A 391 1.85 -38.52 -20.36
N LEU A 392 2.25 -37.92 -21.49
CA LEU A 392 2.13 -36.49 -21.73
C LEU A 392 0.67 -36.03 -21.80
N GLU A 393 -0.24 -36.82 -22.38
CA GLU A 393 -1.69 -36.55 -22.33
C GLU A 393 -2.20 -36.53 -20.88
N LYS A 394 -1.79 -37.50 -20.06
CA LYS A 394 -2.19 -37.55 -18.65
C LYS A 394 -1.66 -36.35 -17.85
N ALA A 395 -0.44 -35.90 -18.14
CA ALA A 395 0.22 -34.83 -17.42
C ALA A 395 -0.23 -33.42 -17.86
N THR A 396 -0.56 -33.24 -19.15
CA THR A 396 -0.94 -31.93 -19.70
C THR A 396 -2.42 -31.75 -19.96
N HIS A 397 -3.19 -32.84 -19.98
CA HIS A 397 -4.58 -32.91 -20.43
C HIS A 397 -4.80 -32.47 -21.90
N PHE A 398 -3.74 -32.29 -22.68
CA PHE A 398 -3.88 -32.07 -24.12
C PHE A 398 -4.24 -33.37 -24.82
N ASN A 399 -5.06 -33.27 -25.88
CA ASN A 399 -5.46 -34.42 -26.68
C ASN A 399 -4.24 -35.16 -27.24
N ARG A 400 -4.13 -36.47 -27.00
CA ARG A 400 -3.01 -37.31 -27.45
C ARG A 400 -2.71 -37.24 -28.94
N VAL A 401 -3.71 -37.05 -29.80
CA VAL A 401 -3.50 -36.92 -31.26
C VAL A 401 -2.73 -35.65 -31.58
N ASN A 402 -3.07 -34.53 -30.93
CA ASN A 402 -2.37 -33.26 -31.12
C ASN A 402 -0.95 -33.32 -30.55
N ILE A 403 -0.77 -33.95 -29.38
CA ILE A 403 0.55 -34.23 -28.80
C ILE A 403 1.40 -35.04 -29.78
N SER A 404 0.87 -36.17 -30.26
CA SER A 404 1.61 -37.07 -31.18
C SER A 404 1.97 -36.35 -32.48
N LYS A 405 1.05 -35.55 -33.03
CA LYS A 405 1.30 -34.75 -34.23
C LYS A 405 2.44 -33.77 -33.98
N LEU A 406 2.39 -33.01 -32.87
CA LEU A 406 3.41 -32.03 -32.52
C LEU A 406 4.78 -32.67 -32.29
N LEU A 407 4.85 -33.74 -31.50
CA LEU A 407 6.09 -34.49 -31.22
C LEU A 407 6.73 -35.10 -32.47
N THR A 408 5.93 -35.35 -33.52
CA THR A 408 6.43 -35.91 -34.78
C THR A 408 6.79 -34.80 -35.79
N SER A 409 6.07 -33.68 -35.79
CA SER A 409 6.22 -32.62 -36.79
C SER A 409 7.21 -31.52 -36.39
N ASP A 410 7.43 -31.31 -35.10
CA ASP A 410 8.27 -30.23 -34.60
C ASP A 410 9.72 -30.70 -34.43
N GLY A 411 10.67 -29.90 -34.91
CA GLY A 411 12.09 -30.23 -34.97
C GLY A 411 12.78 -30.30 -33.61
N ASP A 412 12.16 -29.80 -32.54
CA ASP A 412 12.73 -29.79 -31.19
C ASP A 412 12.54 -31.12 -30.45
N PHE A 413 11.76 -32.04 -31.00
CA PHE A 413 11.55 -33.37 -30.43
C PHE A 413 12.17 -34.45 -31.31
N GLU A 414 12.52 -35.56 -30.67
CA GLU A 414 12.93 -36.79 -31.35
C GLU A 414 12.42 -38.02 -30.63
N LYS A 415 12.49 -39.15 -31.33
CA LYS A 415 12.11 -40.45 -30.78
C LYS A 415 13.17 -40.91 -29.78
N GLY A 416 12.75 -41.17 -28.55
CA GLY A 416 13.59 -41.74 -27.49
C GLY A 416 13.69 -43.26 -27.58
N SER A 417 14.17 -43.87 -26.48
CA SER A 417 14.34 -45.32 -26.38
C SER A 417 12.99 -46.07 -26.39
N ASP A 418 12.92 -47.20 -27.11
CA ASP A 418 11.72 -48.06 -27.09
C ASP A 418 11.59 -48.76 -25.73
N ARG A 419 10.59 -48.37 -24.94
CA ARG A 419 10.20 -49.09 -23.71
C ARG A 419 8.79 -49.66 -23.87
N GLY A 420 8.70 -50.89 -24.36
CA GLY A 420 7.45 -51.65 -24.42
C GLY A 420 6.57 -51.29 -25.62
N ARG A 421 5.26 -51.11 -25.40
CA ARG A 421 4.26 -50.91 -26.49
C ARG A 421 4.07 -49.44 -26.91
N GLY A 422 4.82 -48.50 -26.34
CA GLY A 422 4.70 -47.07 -26.62
C GLY A 422 6.01 -46.46 -27.13
N GLN A 423 5.90 -45.57 -28.13
CA GLN A 423 7.02 -44.74 -28.59
C GLN A 423 7.28 -43.63 -27.57
N ASN A 424 8.47 -43.61 -26.99
CA ASN A 424 8.94 -42.48 -26.20
C ASN A 424 9.42 -41.34 -27.10
N TYR A 425 9.27 -40.13 -26.59
CA TYR A 425 9.81 -38.91 -27.18
C TYR A 425 10.67 -38.21 -26.15
N ARG A 426 11.69 -37.49 -26.62
CA ARG A 426 12.56 -36.62 -25.84
C ARG A 426 12.82 -35.32 -26.58
N ILE A 427 13.45 -34.38 -25.89
CA ILE A 427 13.96 -33.16 -26.51
C ILE A 427 15.19 -33.52 -27.33
N ARG A 428 15.26 -33.03 -28.56
CA ARG A 428 16.45 -33.20 -29.39
C ARG A 428 17.59 -32.41 -28.78
N ASP A 429 18.70 -33.07 -28.48
CA ASP A 429 19.93 -32.39 -28.10
C ASP A 429 20.40 -31.53 -29.28
N LEU A 430 20.35 -30.21 -29.12
CA LEU A 430 20.96 -29.30 -30.07
C LEU A 430 22.49 -29.39 -29.90
N PRO A 431 23.26 -29.51 -31.00
CA PRO A 431 24.71 -29.66 -30.96
C PRO A 431 25.43 -28.45 -30.33
#